data_AF-A0A1Y6JJH6-F1
#
_entry.id   AF-A0A1Y6JJH6-F1
#
_cell.length_a   1.000
_cell.length_b   1.000
_cell.length_c   1.000
_cell.angle_alpha   90.00
_cell.angle_beta   90.00
_cell.angle_gamma   90.00
#
_symmetry.space_group_name_H-M   'P 1'
#
loop_
_entity.id
_entity.type
_entity.pdbx_description
1 polymer ?
#
loop_
_entity_poly.entity_id
_entity_poly.type
_entity_poly.pdbx_seq_one_letter_code
_entity_poly.pdbx_strand_id
1 'polypeptide(L)'
;MILRKALQTRHALIAFALLLSVLSESAWTATKSVKRGVAYDVASPADLSALSTGMSWWYNWSPKPHDRLAAYDYAGQYNVDFVPMVWNANLDDGQLKLYLLAHPGIRYLLVINEPNLVDQANMTPQAAAQLWPRLEQISAQTGVKLVGPAMNWGTMTGYGDPVAWLDAFYAAYASAHQGRDPQIDYLAFHWYDYGLSSMLDRLSRYGKPFWVTEFANWHTLDDGLQIDSLEKQKQQMAEMVTMLERRSDVFRYAWFTGRMTPDPHFSSLLDAEGRLTELGQYYLSLPYSE
;
A
#
# COMPACT_ATOMS: atom_id res chain seq x y z
N MET A 1 57.21 -66.94 -36.98
CA MET A 1 55.75 -66.93 -37.24
C MET A 1 55.06 -66.54 -35.94
N ILE A 2 54.02 -65.69 -35.99
CA ILE A 2 53.29 -65.06 -34.85
C ILE A 2 53.93 -63.73 -34.39
N LEU A 3 53.61 -62.60 -35.04
CA LEU A 3 52.50 -61.64 -34.81
C LEU A 3 52.60 -60.79 -33.51
N ARG A 4 53.03 -59.53 -33.73
CA ARG A 4 52.51 -58.24 -33.22
C ARG A 4 51.79 -58.22 -31.87
N LYS A 5 52.16 -57.26 -31.01
CA LYS A 5 51.24 -56.18 -30.61
C LYS A 5 51.96 -54.98 -30.00
N ALA A 6 51.58 -53.82 -30.56
CA ALA A 6 52.09 -52.50 -30.28
C ALA A 6 51.58 -51.96 -28.94
N LEU A 7 52.46 -51.25 -28.24
CA LEU A 7 52.14 -50.40 -27.11
C LEU A 7 51.57 -49.08 -27.68
N GLN A 8 50.27 -48.83 -27.52
CA GLN A 8 49.69 -47.52 -27.77
C GLN A 8 48.93 -47.05 -26.54
N THR A 9 49.53 -46.04 -25.92
CA THR A 9 49.01 -45.09 -24.94
C THR A 9 47.59 -44.64 -25.29
N ARG A 10 46.67 -44.72 -24.34
CA ARG A 10 45.41 -43.98 -24.36
C ARG A 10 45.30 -43.17 -23.07
N HIS A 11 45.50 -41.87 -23.22
CA HIS A 11 45.19 -40.86 -22.22
C HIS A 11 43.65 -40.75 -22.16
N ALA A 12 43.06 -41.06 -21.01
CA ALA A 12 41.65 -40.79 -20.76
C ALA A 12 41.53 -39.32 -20.31
N LEU A 13 41.09 -38.44 -21.22
CA LEU A 13 40.57 -37.13 -20.86
C LEU A 13 39.14 -37.32 -20.32
N ILE A 14 38.96 -37.11 -19.02
CA ILE A 14 37.64 -36.98 -18.39
C ILE A 14 37.22 -35.52 -18.59
N ALA A 15 36.29 -35.28 -19.52
CA ALA A 15 35.65 -33.98 -19.67
C ALA A 15 34.54 -33.85 -18.62
N PHE A 16 34.73 -32.94 -17.67
CA PHE A 16 33.70 -32.57 -16.68
C PHE A 16 32.80 -31.52 -17.33
N ALA A 17 31.60 -31.92 -17.77
CA ALA A 17 30.58 -30.98 -18.23
C ALA A 17 29.87 -30.39 -17.01
N LEU A 18 30.15 -29.13 -16.67
CA LEU A 18 29.31 -28.36 -15.76
C LEU A 18 27.97 -28.06 -16.45
N LEU A 19 26.91 -28.74 -16.04
CA LEU A 19 25.55 -28.26 -16.28
C LEU A 19 25.31 -27.06 -15.36
N LEU A 20 25.31 -25.85 -15.91
CA LEU A 20 24.59 -24.74 -15.28
C LEU A 20 23.09 -24.98 -15.47
N SER A 21 22.43 -25.44 -14.41
CA SER A 21 20.97 -25.34 -14.30
C SER A 21 20.61 -23.87 -14.11
N VAL A 22 20.25 -23.20 -15.19
CA VAL A 22 19.54 -21.92 -15.10
C VAL A 22 18.16 -22.26 -14.53
N LEU A 23 17.95 -21.97 -13.25
CA LEU A 23 16.61 -21.89 -12.69
C LEU A 23 15.97 -20.67 -13.36
N SER A 24 15.17 -20.91 -14.39
CA SER A 24 14.20 -19.91 -14.84
C SER A 24 13.20 -19.75 -13.71
N GLU A 25 13.37 -18.72 -12.87
CA GLU A 25 12.26 -18.19 -12.12
C GLU A 25 11.17 -17.87 -13.14
N SER A 26 10.07 -18.60 -13.07
CA SER A 26 8.85 -18.23 -13.79
C SER A 26 8.46 -16.87 -13.26
N ALA A 27 8.86 -15.81 -13.98
CA ALA A 27 8.31 -14.49 -13.78
C ALA A 27 6.80 -14.62 -14.02
N TRP A 28 6.05 -14.70 -12.93
CA TRP A 28 4.63 -14.41 -12.96
C TRP A 28 4.56 -12.94 -13.36
N THR A 29 4.44 -12.67 -14.65
CA THR A 29 4.09 -11.33 -15.14
C THR A 29 2.75 -11.02 -14.51
N ALA A 30 2.76 -10.15 -13.50
CA ALA A 30 1.54 -9.74 -12.83
C ALA A 30 0.62 -9.13 -13.89
N THR A 31 -0.54 -9.74 -14.12
CA THR A 31 -1.51 -9.30 -15.14
C THR A 31 -2.21 -7.99 -14.77
N LYS A 32 -1.93 -7.49 -13.57
CA LYS A 32 -2.36 -6.20 -13.01
C LYS A 32 -1.27 -5.65 -12.08
N SER A 33 -1.29 -4.34 -11.84
CA SER A 33 -0.34 -3.66 -10.96
C SER A 33 -0.41 -4.18 -9.52
N VAL A 34 0.73 -4.57 -8.95
CA VAL A 34 0.83 -4.88 -7.51
C VAL A 34 0.62 -3.65 -6.63
N LYS A 35 0.82 -2.45 -7.19
CA LYS A 35 0.69 -1.17 -6.48
C LYS A 35 -0.77 -0.75 -6.32
N ARG A 36 -1.63 -1.11 -7.26
CA ARG A 36 -2.99 -0.57 -7.41
C ARG A 36 -3.96 -1.14 -6.39
N GLY A 37 -4.57 -0.26 -5.60
CA GLY A 37 -5.57 -0.61 -4.61
C GLY A 37 -6.72 0.40 -4.50
N VAL A 38 -7.66 0.12 -3.60
CA VAL A 38 -8.81 0.99 -3.34
C VAL A 38 -8.99 1.19 -1.84
N ALA A 39 -9.22 2.44 -1.43
CA ALA A 39 -9.57 2.79 -0.06
C ALA A 39 -11.10 2.77 0.07
N TYR A 40 -11.67 1.62 0.46
CA TYR A 40 -13.12 1.42 0.54
C TYR A 40 -13.46 0.17 1.35
N ASP A 41 -14.53 0.24 2.14
CA ASP A 41 -15.08 -0.94 2.82
C ASP A 41 -15.85 -1.83 1.84
N VAL A 42 -15.11 -2.57 1.01
CA VAL A 42 -15.69 -3.51 0.05
C VAL A 42 -16.47 -4.58 0.82
N ALA A 43 -17.80 -4.51 0.73
CA ALA A 43 -18.70 -5.46 1.39
C ALA A 43 -19.15 -6.60 0.45
N SER A 44 -19.29 -6.33 -0.85
CA SER A 44 -19.88 -7.27 -1.80
C SER A 44 -18.84 -8.06 -2.61
N PRO A 45 -18.99 -9.39 -2.74
CA PRO A 45 -18.23 -10.19 -3.72
C PRO A 45 -18.47 -9.76 -5.18
N ALA A 46 -19.62 -9.15 -5.48
CA ALA A 46 -19.89 -8.61 -6.82
C ALA A 46 -19.00 -7.38 -7.10
N ASP A 47 -18.78 -6.53 -6.09
CA ASP A 47 -17.84 -5.40 -6.21
C ASP A 47 -16.40 -5.90 -6.35
N LEU A 48 -16.01 -6.97 -5.63
CA LEU A 48 -14.72 -7.61 -5.85
C LEU A 48 -14.59 -8.12 -7.29
N SER A 49 -15.61 -8.79 -7.84
CA SER A 49 -15.61 -9.23 -9.25
C SER A 49 -15.37 -8.08 -10.22
N ALA A 50 -15.96 -6.91 -9.94
CA ALA A 50 -15.80 -5.72 -10.78
C ALA A 50 -14.38 -5.13 -10.66
N LEU A 51 -13.88 -4.96 -9.43
CA LEU A 51 -12.61 -4.32 -9.14
C LEU A 51 -11.39 -5.19 -9.44
N SER A 52 -11.50 -6.51 -9.26
CA SER A 52 -10.35 -7.43 -9.25
C SER A 52 -9.64 -7.57 -10.59
N THR A 53 -10.23 -7.07 -11.68
CA THR A 53 -9.63 -7.03 -13.02
C THR A 53 -8.36 -6.19 -13.06
N GLY A 54 -8.29 -5.11 -12.28
CA GLY A 54 -7.11 -4.23 -12.21
C GLY A 54 -6.64 -3.90 -10.79
N MET A 55 -7.46 -4.13 -9.75
CA MET A 55 -7.12 -3.91 -8.35
C MET A 55 -6.40 -5.12 -7.77
N SER A 56 -5.31 -4.91 -7.04
CA SER A 56 -4.58 -5.98 -6.33
C SER A 56 -4.84 -6.01 -4.84
N TRP A 57 -5.22 -4.89 -4.23
CA TRP A 57 -5.43 -4.84 -2.79
C TRP A 57 -6.46 -3.78 -2.37
N TRP A 58 -6.98 -3.89 -1.16
CA TRP A 58 -7.83 -2.86 -0.55
C TRP A 58 -7.66 -2.82 0.97
N TYR A 59 -8.17 -1.75 1.58
CA TYR A 59 -8.33 -1.64 3.02
C TYR A 59 -9.59 -0.83 3.34
N ASN A 60 -10.05 -0.91 4.59
CA ASN A 60 -11.31 -0.32 5.04
C ASN A 60 -11.18 0.45 6.36
N TRP A 61 -9.99 1.00 6.64
CA TRP A 61 -9.67 1.71 7.89
C TRP A 61 -9.83 0.90 9.18
N SER A 62 -9.96 -0.43 9.07
CA SER A 62 -10.27 -1.30 10.20
C SER A 62 -9.36 -2.55 10.22
N PRO A 63 -9.32 -3.31 11.33
CA PRO A 63 -8.42 -4.45 11.47
C PRO A 63 -8.89 -5.70 10.70
N LYS A 64 -10.09 -5.71 10.12
CA LYS A 64 -10.68 -6.87 9.42
C LYS A 64 -11.51 -6.41 8.21
N PRO A 65 -11.62 -7.23 7.15
CA PRO A 65 -12.54 -6.93 6.06
C PRO A 65 -13.99 -6.92 6.55
N HIS A 66 -14.90 -6.34 5.78
CA HIS A 66 -16.33 -6.38 6.05
C HIS A 66 -16.83 -7.82 6.28
N ASP A 67 -17.68 -8.04 7.28
CA ASP A 67 -18.12 -9.39 7.70
C ASP A 67 -18.79 -10.21 6.59
N ARG A 68 -19.45 -9.55 5.63
CA ARG A 68 -20.03 -10.20 4.44
C ARG A 68 -18.99 -10.96 3.61
N LEU A 69 -17.71 -10.62 3.70
CA LEU A 69 -16.60 -11.31 3.03
C LEU A 69 -15.98 -12.45 3.86
N ALA A 70 -16.37 -12.64 5.13
CA ALA A 70 -15.67 -13.55 6.05
C ALA A 70 -15.63 -15.03 5.61
N ALA A 71 -16.62 -15.46 4.80
CA ALA A 71 -16.71 -16.83 4.28
C ALA A 71 -16.24 -16.97 2.82
N TYR A 72 -15.68 -15.91 2.22
CA TYR A 72 -15.21 -15.91 0.84
C TYR A 72 -13.69 -15.98 0.78
N ASP A 73 -13.14 -16.92 0.01
CA ASP A 73 -11.71 -16.96 -0.33
C ASP A 73 -11.41 -15.93 -1.42
N TYR A 74 -11.43 -14.65 -1.04
CA TYR A 74 -11.20 -13.56 -1.98
C TYR A 74 -9.77 -13.55 -2.55
N ALA A 75 -8.80 -14.07 -1.80
CA ALA A 75 -7.42 -14.16 -2.25
C ALA A 75 -7.30 -15.17 -3.39
N GLY A 76 -7.84 -16.39 -3.21
CA GLY A 76 -7.81 -17.42 -4.24
C GLY A 76 -8.68 -17.10 -5.45
N GLN A 77 -9.88 -16.54 -5.24
CA GLN A 77 -10.85 -16.34 -6.32
C GLN A 77 -10.63 -15.06 -7.13
N TYR A 78 -10.24 -13.97 -6.48
CA TYR A 78 -10.13 -12.65 -7.12
C TYR A 78 -8.68 -12.17 -7.23
N ASN A 79 -7.71 -12.92 -6.68
CA ASN A 79 -6.30 -12.53 -6.63
C ASN A 79 -6.13 -11.12 -6.04
N VAL A 80 -6.75 -10.87 -4.89
CA VAL A 80 -6.70 -9.58 -4.17
C VAL A 80 -6.43 -9.82 -2.69
N ASP A 81 -5.69 -8.91 -2.06
CA ASP A 81 -5.42 -8.96 -0.62
C ASP A 81 -6.06 -7.79 0.15
N PHE A 82 -6.55 -8.10 1.34
CA PHE A 82 -6.98 -7.12 2.32
C PHE A 82 -5.81 -6.75 3.23
N VAL A 83 -5.61 -5.45 3.45
CA VAL A 83 -4.60 -4.93 4.38
C VAL A 83 -5.29 -4.36 5.63
N PRO A 84 -5.07 -4.93 6.83
CA PRO A 84 -5.66 -4.43 8.06
C PRO A 84 -5.07 -3.08 8.47
N MET A 85 -5.86 -2.30 9.22
CA MET A 85 -5.45 -1.02 9.78
C MET A 85 -5.71 -0.94 11.29
N VAL A 86 -4.72 -0.42 12.03
CA VAL A 86 -4.90 0.14 13.37
C VAL A 86 -5.12 1.63 13.21
N TRP A 87 -6.38 2.08 13.29
CA TRP A 87 -6.73 3.45 12.95
C TRP A 87 -6.20 4.49 13.96
N ASN A 88 -6.28 4.20 15.27
CA ASN A 88 -5.72 5.02 16.35
C ASN A 88 -5.30 4.14 17.54
N ALA A 89 -5.10 4.73 18.73
CA ALA A 89 -4.68 3.98 19.92
C ALA A 89 -5.75 3.05 20.54
N ASN A 90 -7.01 3.14 20.09
CA ASN A 90 -8.07 2.21 20.48
C ASN A 90 -7.88 0.88 19.75
N LEU A 91 -7.01 0.06 20.31
CA LEU A 91 -6.53 -1.19 19.73
C LEU A 91 -6.75 -2.33 20.71
N ASP A 92 -7.36 -3.42 20.22
CA ASP A 92 -7.30 -4.74 20.84
C ASP A 92 -6.13 -5.53 20.23
N ASP A 93 -4.97 -5.50 20.91
CA ASP A 93 -3.76 -6.16 20.43
C ASP A 93 -3.93 -7.67 20.32
N GLY A 94 -4.68 -8.28 21.24
CA GLY A 94 -4.87 -9.73 21.30
C GLY A 94 -5.67 -10.22 20.10
N GLN A 95 -6.79 -9.57 19.81
CA GLN A 95 -7.62 -9.90 18.66
C GLN A 95 -6.89 -9.68 17.34
N LEU A 96 -6.15 -8.57 17.20
CA LEU A 96 -5.41 -8.29 15.97
C LEU A 96 -4.28 -9.31 15.74
N LYS A 97 -3.49 -9.63 16.78
CA LYS A 97 -2.41 -10.64 16.67
C LYS A 97 -2.97 -12.01 16.30
N LEU A 98 -4.07 -12.43 16.93
CA LEU A 98 -4.71 -13.71 16.60
C LEU A 98 -5.14 -13.75 15.13
N TYR A 99 -5.73 -12.65 14.63
CA TYR A 99 -6.11 -12.53 13.23
C TYR A 99 -4.88 -12.61 12.31
N LEU A 100 -3.83 -11.82 12.56
CA LEU A 100 -2.63 -11.81 11.71
C LEU A 100 -1.90 -13.17 11.69
N LEU A 101 -1.79 -13.86 12.83
CA LEU A 101 -1.17 -15.19 12.91
C LEU A 101 -1.98 -16.27 12.16
N ALA A 102 -3.30 -16.14 12.14
CA ALA A 102 -4.18 -17.03 11.37
C ALA A 102 -4.16 -16.74 9.86
N HIS A 103 -3.67 -15.56 9.44
CA HIS A 103 -3.64 -15.12 8.05
C HIS A 103 -2.20 -14.75 7.63
N PRO A 104 -1.27 -15.72 7.53
CA PRO A 104 0.16 -15.45 7.28
C PRO A 104 0.46 -14.82 5.92
N GLY A 105 -0.50 -14.81 4.99
CA GLY A 105 -0.43 -14.06 3.73
C GLY A 105 -0.47 -12.55 3.92
N ILE A 106 -0.96 -12.04 5.06
CA ILE A 106 -0.91 -10.62 5.41
C ILE A 106 0.52 -10.27 5.82
N ARG A 107 1.16 -9.39 5.03
CA ARG A 107 2.57 -8.96 5.23
C ARG A 107 2.72 -7.52 5.71
N TYR A 108 1.63 -6.74 5.71
CA TYR A 108 1.63 -5.32 6.02
C TYR A 108 0.49 -4.99 6.98
N LEU A 109 0.72 -4.01 7.85
CA LEU A 109 -0.27 -3.45 8.76
C LEU A 109 -0.24 -1.93 8.61
N LEU A 110 -1.36 -1.35 8.18
CA LEU A 110 -1.53 0.10 8.19
C LEU A 110 -1.71 0.58 9.62
N VAL A 111 -1.07 1.70 9.99
CA VAL A 111 -1.12 2.22 11.36
C VAL A 111 -1.29 3.72 11.38
N ILE A 112 -2.16 4.19 12.29
CA ILE A 112 -2.44 5.58 12.63
C ILE A 112 -2.92 6.43 11.44
N ASN A 113 -4.24 6.65 11.34
CA ASN A 113 -4.88 7.41 10.26
C ASN A 113 -4.87 8.92 10.52
N GLU A 114 -4.06 9.68 9.77
CA GLU A 114 -4.04 11.15 9.80
C GLU A 114 -3.97 11.70 11.23
N PRO A 115 -2.90 11.38 11.99
CA PRO A 115 -2.82 11.75 13.41
C PRO A 115 -2.86 13.25 13.65
N ASN A 116 -2.45 14.04 12.66
CA ASN A 116 -2.45 15.50 12.69
C ASN A 116 -3.76 16.14 12.21
N LEU A 117 -4.80 15.35 11.91
CA LEU A 117 -6.16 15.83 11.68
C LEU A 117 -7.05 15.56 12.91
N VAL A 118 -7.76 16.59 13.37
CA VAL A 118 -8.56 16.57 14.61
C VAL A 118 -9.80 15.69 14.48
N ASP A 119 -10.33 15.55 13.27
CA ASP A 119 -11.47 14.72 12.89
C ASP A 119 -11.10 13.27 12.53
N GLN A 120 -9.80 12.92 12.61
CA GLN A 120 -9.25 11.62 12.28
C GLN A 120 -8.66 10.96 13.54
N ALA A 121 -7.52 10.26 13.46
CA ALA A 121 -6.94 9.60 14.63
C ALA A 121 -6.64 10.59 15.77
N ASN A 122 -6.42 11.87 15.44
CA ASN A 122 -6.23 12.97 16.38
C ASN A 122 -5.24 12.61 17.50
N MET A 123 -4.05 12.21 17.10
CA MET A 123 -3.00 11.76 18.00
C MET A 123 -1.86 12.77 18.01
N THR A 124 -1.54 13.31 19.18
CA THR A 124 -0.33 14.12 19.33
C THR A 124 0.91 13.26 19.05
N PRO A 125 2.06 13.86 18.70
CA PRO A 125 3.29 13.10 18.51
C PRO A 125 3.68 12.21 19.69
N GLN A 126 3.45 12.69 20.92
CA GLN A 126 3.68 11.93 22.16
C GLN A 126 2.73 10.74 22.31
N ALA A 127 1.43 10.92 22.00
CA ALA A 127 0.46 9.83 22.05
C ALA A 127 0.78 8.73 21.04
N ALA A 128 1.20 9.10 19.83
CA ALA A 128 1.66 8.15 18.82
C ALA A 128 2.93 7.41 19.28
N ALA A 129 3.91 8.14 19.84
CA ALA A 129 5.12 7.54 20.41
C ALA A 129 4.82 6.55 21.56
N GLN A 130 3.82 6.84 22.39
CA GLN A 130 3.38 5.94 23.47
C GLN A 130 2.70 4.66 22.93
N LEU A 131 1.97 4.75 21.81
CA LEU A 131 1.36 3.59 21.15
C LEU A 131 2.41 2.72 20.44
N TRP A 132 3.44 3.34 19.88
CA TRP A 132 4.34 2.69 18.92
C TRP A 132 5.00 1.38 19.39
N PRO A 133 5.43 1.21 20.66
CA PRO A 133 5.97 -0.06 21.15
C PRO A 133 4.99 -1.24 21.05
N ARG A 134 3.68 -0.99 21.15
CA ARG A 134 2.64 -2.02 20.94
C ARG A 134 2.60 -2.48 19.49
N LEU A 135 2.72 -1.54 18.55
CA LEU A 135 2.78 -1.82 17.11
C LEU A 135 4.05 -2.58 16.74
N GLU A 136 5.21 -2.18 17.27
CA GLU A 136 6.47 -2.90 17.11
C GLU A 136 6.38 -4.33 17.66
N GLN A 137 5.71 -4.53 18.79
CA GLN A 137 5.48 -5.87 19.33
C GLN A 137 4.59 -6.72 18.40
N ILE A 138 3.55 -6.14 17.81
CA ILE A 138 2.72 -6.82 16.79
C ILE A 138 3.58 -7.20 15.59
N SER A 139 4.39 -6.28 15.06
CA SER A 139 5.32 -6.55 13.96
C SER A 139 6.27 -7.71 14.29
N ALA A 140 6.91 -7.68 15.46
CA ALA A 140 7.84 -8.72 15.89
C ALA A 140 7.16 -10.10 16.07
N GLN A 141 5.93 -10.14 16.54
CA GLN A 141 5.21 -11.40 16.83
C GLN A 141 4.53 -12.00 15.60
N THR A 142 4.20 -11.20 14.59
CA THR A 142 3.42 -11.63 13.42
C THR A 142 4.19 -11.56 12.10
N GLY A 143 5.29 -10.81 12.08
CA GLY A 143 6.13 -10.60 10.89
C GLY A 143 5.60 -9.53 9.92
N VAL A 144 4.52 -8.82 10.25
CA VAL A 144 4.00 -7.72 9.43
C VAL A 144 4.94 -6.52 9.44
N LYS A 145 4.99 -5.81 8.33
CA LYS A 145 5.65 -4.53 8.17
C LYS A 145 4.73 -3.39 8.57
N LEU A 146 5.27 -2.39 9.27
CA LEU A 146 4.50 -1.23 9.73
C LEU A 146 4.46 -0.15 8.63
N VAL A 147 3.25 0.16 8.17
CA VAL A 147 2.99 1.15 7.13
C VAL A 147 2.22 2.31 7.75
N GLY A 148 2.92 3.40 8.03
CA GLY A 148 2.38 4.60 8.65
C GLY A 148 3.39 5.34 9.54
N PRO A 149 2.96 6.39 10.26
CA PRO A 149 1.60 6.96 10.25
C PRO A 149 1.16 7.44 8.86
N ALA A 150 -0.14 7.39 8.57
CA ALA A 150 -0.70 7.93 7.34
C ALA A 150 -0.88 9.43 7.47
N MET A 151 0.00 10.21 6.84
CA MET A 151 0.05 11.66 7.01
C MET A 151 -0.78 12.40 5.95
N ASN A 152 -1.23 13.61 6.28
CA ASN A 152 -1.82 14.58 5.37
C ASN A 152 -1.46 16.01 5.84
N TRP A 153 -1.90 17.06 5.13
CA TRP A 153 -1.93 18.40 5.70
C TRP A 153 -2.98 18.46 6.81
N GLY A 154 -2.53 18.80 8.02
CA GLY A 154 -3.30 18.65 9.25
C GLY A 154 -4.03 19.90 9.71
N THR A 155 -4.86 19.70 10.73
CA THR A 155 -5.65 20.73 11.42
C THR A 155 -5.31 20.81 12.91
N MET A 156 -4.50 19.87 13.42
CA MET A 156 -3.99 19.90 14.78
C MET A 156 -3.10 21.14 14.99
N THR A 157 -3.37 21.89 16.06
CA THR A 157 -2.64 23.11 16.39
C THR A 157 -1.13 22.88 16.46
N GLY A 158 -0.37 23.63 15.66
CA GLY A 158 1.09 23.51 15.58
C GLY A 158 1.61 22.35 14.74
N TYR A 159 0.74 21.47 14.24
CA TYR A 159 1.10 20.25 13.52
C TYR A 159 0.38 20.10 12.17
N GLY A 160 -0.05 21.22 11.57
CA GLY A 160 -0.60 21.22 10.22
C GLY A 160 0.38 20.67 9.19
N ASP A 161 1.65 21.05 9.27
CA ASP A 161 2.69 20.45 8.43
C ASP A 161 3.00 19.02 8.90
N PRO A 162 2.84 17.98 8.04
CA PRO A 162 3.19 16.61 8.42
C PRO A 162 4.66 16.43 8.77
N VAL A 163 5.57 17.26 8.24
CA VAL A 163 6.99 17.26 8.64
C VAL A 163 7.15 17.66 10.11
N ALA A 164 6.41 18.67 10.56
CA ALA A 164 6.47 19.11 11.96
C ALA A 164 5.94 18.03 12.91
N TRP A 165 4.85 17.35 12.52
CA TRP A 165 4.30 16.25 13.31
C TRP A 165 5.27 15.05 13.36
N LEU A 166 5.82 14.65 12.22
CA LEU A 166 6.77 13.52 12.14
C LEU A 166 8.07 13.82 12.88
N ASP A 167 8.67 15.00 12.73
CA ASP A 167 9.89 15.39 13.45
C ASP A 167 9.66 15.31 14.98
N ALA A 168 8.52 15.80 15.46
CA ALA A 168 8.15 15.72 16.87
C ALA A 168 7.88 14.28 17.34
N PHE A 169 7.31 13.43 16.47
CA PHE A 169 7.04 12.02 16.78
C PHE A 169 8.33 11.22 16.89
N TYR A 170 9.25 11.39 15.93
CA TYR A 170 10.58 10.79 15.98
C TYR A 170 11.33 11.20 17.25
N ALA A 171 11.33 12.50 17.59
CA ALA A 171 11.99 13.01 18.79
C ALA A 171 11.35 12.45 20.09
N ALA A 172 10.02 12.41 20.15
CA ALA A 172 9.28 11.84 21.28
C ALA A 172 9.63 10.38 21.50
N TYR A 173 9.61 9.58 20.44
CA TYR A 173 9.92 8.16 20.50
C TYR A 173 11.40 7.93 20.88
N ALA A 174 12.33 8.61 20.20
CA ALA A 174 13.76 8.51 20.51
C ALA A 174 14.07 8.88 21.97
N SER A 175 13.42 9.92 22.52
CA SER A 175 13.55 10.29 23.93
C SER A 175 13.12 9.18 24.89
N ALA A 176 12.08 8.40 24.54
CA ALA A 176 11.59 7.30 25.35
C ALA A 176 12.42 6.00 25.18
N HIS A 177 13.20 5.90 24.10
CA HIS A 177 13.86 4.66 23.68
C HIS A 177 15.37 4.82 23.43
N GLN A 178 16.06 5.59 24.29
CA GLN A 178 17.54 5.74 24.30
C GLN A 178 18.13 6.19 22.96
N GLY A 179 17.42 7.10 22.27
CA GLY A 179 17.85 7.63 20.97
C GLY A 179 17.53 6.72 19.77
N ARG A 180 16.82 5.61 19.98
CA ARG A 180 16.38 4.74 18.89
C ARG A 180 15.18 5.37 18.16
N ASP A 181 15.27 5.48 16.85
CA ASP A 181 14.13 5.87 16.00
C ASP A 181 12.99 4.83 16.02
N PRO A 182 11.74 5.26 15.81
CA PRO A 182 10.60 4.35 15.69
C PRO A 182 10.76 3.41 14.49
N GLN A 183 10.35 2.14 14.63
CA GLN A 183 10.27 1.24 13.49
C GLN A 183 9.20 1.73 12.51
N ILE A 184 9.63 2.30 11.40
CA ILE A 184 8.80 2.60 10.23
C ILE A 184 9.39 1.84 9.05
N ASP A 185 8.63 0.87 8.52
CA ASP A 185 9.03 0.16 7.30
C ASP A 185 8.62 0.98 6.06
N TYR A 186 7.42 1.58 6.08
CA TYR A 186 6.93 2.53 5.07
C TYR A 186 6.21 3.69 5.75
N LEU A 187 6.36 4.90 5.24
CA LEU A 187 5.43 5.99 5.57
C LEU A 187 4.15 5.83 4.74
N ALA A 188 3.01 6.27 5.27
CA ALA A 188 1.78 6.38 4.50
C ALA A 188 1.43 7.85 4.26
N PHE A 189 0.80 8.16 3.13
CA PHE A 189 0.43 9.53 2.79
C PHE A 189 -0.92 9.61 2.09
N HIS A 190 -1.71 10.61 2.46
CA HIS A 190 -2.99 10.94 1.85
C HIS A 190 -2.91 12.32 1.20
N TRP A 191 -3.55 12.47 0.03
CA TRP A 191 -3.55 13.76 -0.65
C TRP A 191 -4.75 13.92 -1.59
N TYR A 192 -5.40 15.07 -1.52
CA TYR A 192 -6.64 15.36 -2.24
C TYR A 192 -6.55 16.57 -3.17
N ASP A 193 -5.34 16.92 -3.60
CA ASP A 193 -5.08 18.12 -4.39
C ASP A 193 -3.92 17.88 -5.39
N TYR A 194 -3.59 18.91 -6.16
CA TYR A 194 -2.36 18.97 -6.95
C TYR A 194 -1.11 18.88 -6.06
N GLY A 195 0.03 18.51 -6.66
CA GLY A 195 1.31 18.55 -5.95
C GLY A 195 1.61 17.32 -5.07
N LEU A 196 0.92 16.19 -5.26
CA LEU A 196 1.25 14.95 -4.56
C LEU A 196 2.75 14.59 -4.68
N SER A 197 3.35 14.68 -5.87
CA SER A 197 4.77 14.38 -6.06
C SER A 197 5.69 15.27 -5.22
N SER A 198 5.39 16.56 -5.12
CA SER A 198 6.20 17.48 -4.31
C SER A 198 6.07 17.20 -2.81
N MET A 199 4.89 16.77 -2.36
CA MET A 199 4.69 16.32 -0.98
C MET A 199 5.48 15.04 -0.67
N LEU A 200 5.49 14.07 -1.58
CA LEU A 200 6.33 12.87 -1.45
C LEU A 200 7.83 13.23 -1.42
N ASP A 201 8.28 14.16 -2.27
CA ASP A 201 9.66 14.62 -2.26
C ASP A 201 10.03 15.32 -0.96
N ARG A 202 9.13 16.13 -0.37
CA ARG A 202 9.34 16.74 0.95
C ARG A 202 9.47 15.69 2.06
N LEU A 203 8.65 14.65 2.03
CA LEU A 203 8.67 13.57 3.03
C LEU A 203 9.81 12.56 2.79
N SER A 204 10.41 12.53 1.60
CA SER A 204 11.56 11.64 1.31
C SER A 204 12.76 11.89 2.23
N ARG A 205 12.81 13.04 2.92
CA ARG A 205 13.80 13.39 3.95
C ARG A 205 13.92 12.35 5.07
N TYR A 206 12.87 11.55 5.34
CA TYR A 206 12.91 10.48 6.35
C TYR A 206 13.57 9.19 5.84
N GLY A 207 13.95 9.12 4.57
CA GLY A 207 14.59 7.94 3.97
C GLY A 207 13.68 6.70 3.97
N LYS A 208 12.36 6.89 3.93
CA LYS A 208 11.35 5.83 3.93
C LYS A 208 10.63 5.77 2.58
N PRO A 209 10.37 4.57 2.04
CA PRO A 209 9.41 4.40 0.95
C PRO A 209 7.97 4.64 1.45
N PHE A 210 7.05 4.80 0.50
CA PHE A 210 5.69 5.23 0.72
C PHE A 210 4.65 4.21 0.30
N TRP A 211 3.53 4.24 1.02
CA TRP A 211 2.23 3.88 0.50
C TRP A 211 1.38 5.16 0.40
N VAL A 212 0.76 5.41 -0.75
CA VAL A 212 -0.20 6.53 -0.89
C VAL A 212 -1.61 5.99 -0.71
N THR A 213 -2.04 5.87 0.55
CA THR A 213 -3.22 5.08 0.91
C THR A 213 -4.55 5.77 0.66
N GLU A 214 -4.57 7.08 0.43
CA GLU A 214 -5.75 7.79 -0.09
C GLU A 214 -5.29 8.85 -1.07
N PHE A 215 -5.86 8.83 -2.28
CA PHE A 215 -5.72 9.94 -3.19
C PHE A 215 -6.89 10.06 -4.15
N ALA A 216 -7.18 11.31 -4.48
CA ALA A 216 -8.00 11.81 -5.57
C ALA A 216 -7.59 13.28 -5.78
N ASN A 217 -8.16 13.99 -6.75
CA ASN A 217 -8.04 15.45 -6.77
C ASN A 217 -9.42 16.07 -6.52
N TRP A 218 -9.56 16.77 -5.40
CA TRP A 218 -10.78 17.45 -4.95
C TRP A 218 -10.57 18.97 -4.87
N HIS A 219 -9.66 19.50 -5.68
CA HIS A 219 -9.46 20.94 -5.79
C HIS A 219 -10.80 21.65 -6.07
N THR A 220 -11.13 22.65 -5.27
CA THR A 220 -12.48 23.25 -5.25
C THR A 220 -12.46 24.78 -5.43
N LEU A 221 -11.31 25.43 -5.25
CA LEU A 221 -11.23 26.89 -5.43
C LEU A 221 -11.54 27.25 -6.89
N ASP A 222 -12.24 28.37 -7.08
CA ASP A 222 -12.55 28.89 -8.42
C ASP A 222 -11.35 29.67 -8.98
N ASP A 223 -10.27 28.95 -9.25
CA ASP A 223 -9.01 29.48 -9.79
C ASP A 223 -8.65 28.85 -11.15
N GLY A 224 -9.57 28.08 -11.73
CA GLY A 224 -9.41 27.35 -12.99
C GLY A 224 -8.87 25.94 -12.83
N LEU A 225 -8.49 25.52 -11.62
CA LEU A 225 -7.99 24.19 -11.30
C LEU A 225 -9.04 23.30 -10.61
N GLN A 226 -10.26 23.80 -10.39
CA GLN A 226 -11.30 23.01 -9.73
C GLN A 226 -11.61 21.72 -10.48
N ILE A 227 -11.79 20.61 -9.76
CA ILE A 227 -12.22 19.32 -10.29
C ILE A 227 -13.73 19.24 -10.21
N ASP A 228 -14.40 19.83 -11.21
CA ASP A 228 -15.86 19.96 -11.30
C ASP A 228 -16.46 19.11 -12.42
N SER A 229 -15.67 18.21 -13.03
CA SER A 229 -16.11 17.30 -14.08
C SER A 229 -15.39 15.95 -14.01
N LEU A 230 -16.07 14.90 -14.51
CA LEU A 230 -15.49 13.57 -14.65
C LEU A 230 -14.23 13.58 -15.54
N GLU A 231 -14.20 14.40 -16.58
CA GLU A 231 -13.03 14.51 -17.48
C GLU A 231 -11.80 15.02 -16.73
N LYS A 232 -11.96 16.06 -15.90
CA LYS A 232 -10.88 16.59 -15.06
C LYS A 232 -10.40 15.56 -14.03
N GLN A 233 -11.32 14.82 -13.41
CA GLN A 233 -10.94 13.76 -12.46
C GLN A 233 -10.19 12.61 -13.16
N LYS A 234 -10.62 12.19 -14.36
CA LYS A 234 -9.90 11.17 -15.16
C LYS A 234 -8.50 11.65 -15.55
N GLN A 235 -8.34 12.92 -15.95
CA GLN A 235 -7.02 13.49 -16.25
C GLN A 235 -6.10 13.42 -15.02
N GLN A 236 -6.57 13.89 -13.86
CA GLN A 236 -5.78 13.87 -12.63
C GLN A 236 -5.48 12.45 -12.16
N MET A 237 -6.44 11.53 -12.25
CA MET A 237 -6.21 10.10 -11.99
C MET A 237 -5.07 9.55 -12.86
N ALA A 238 -5.09 9.79 -14.17
CA ALA A 238 -4.07 9.29 -15.09
C ALA A 238 -2.68 9.84 -14.75
N GLU A 239 -2.58 11.14 -14.44
CA GLU A 239 -1.33 11.81 -14.06
C GLU A 239 -0.78 11.26 -12.74
N MET A 240 -1.61 11.19 -11.70
CA MET A 240 -1.23 10.70 -10.38
C MET A 240 -0.84 9.22 -10.44
N VAL A 241 -1.65 8.37 -11.09
CA VAL A 241 -1.34 6.94 -11.25
C VAL A 241 -0.04 6.74 -12.04
N THR A 242 0.18 7.46 -13.14
CA THR A 242 1.42 7.36 -13.92
C THR A 242 2.65 7.72 -13.06
N MET A 243 2.53 8.78 -12.26
CA MET A 243 3.59 9.21 -11.35
C MET A 243 3.87 8.15 -10.27
N LEU A 244 2.82 7.65 -9.61
CA LEU A 244 2.93 6.65 -8.53
C LEU A 244 3.45 5.29 -9.03
N GLU A 245 3.07 4.89 -10.25
CA GLU A 245 3.61 3.70 -10.90
C GLU A 245 5.13 3.82 -11.13
N ARG A 246 5.58 4.96 -11.66
CA ARG A 246 7.00 5.19 -11.99
C ARG A 246 7.91 5.39 -10.79
N ARG A 247 7.38 5.80 -9.64
CA ARG A 247 8.17 6.03 -8.43
C ARG A 247 8.59 4.71 -7.79
N SER A 248 9.89 4.46 -7.71
CA SER A 248 10.45 3.27 -7.06
C SER A 248 10.30 3.28 -5.54
N ASP A 249 10.17 4.47 -4.94
CA ASP A 249 9.89 4.65 -3.52
C ASP A 249 8.40 4.57 -3.19
N VAL A 250 7.50 4.41 -4.16
CA VAL A 250 6.07 4.13 -3.91
C VAL A 250 5.80 2.65 -4.14
N PHE A 251 5.47 1.95 -3.06
CA PHE A 251 5.18 0.51 -3.10
C PHE A 251 3.73 0.22 -3.46
N ARG A 252 2.78 0.97 -2.90
CA ARG A 252 1.34 0.79 -3.12
C ARG A 252 0.61 2.13 -3.07
N TYR A 253 -0.51 2.21 -3.77
CA TYR A 253 -1.41 3.35 -3.75
C TYR A 253 -2.87 2.91 -3.76
N ALA A 254 -3.76 3.67 -3.12
CA ALA A 254 -5.18 3.35 -3.07
C ALA A 254 -6.04 4.56 -3.40
N TRP A 255 -6.87 4.42 -4.44
CA TRP A 255 -7.79 5.47 -4.86
C TRP A 255 -8.93 5.63 -3.85
N PHE A 256 -9.28 6.88 -3.53
CA PHE A 256 -10.45 7.20 -2.72
C PHE A 256 -11.60 7.64 -3.65
N THR A 257 -12.66 6.84 -3.85
CA THR A 257 -13.05 5.62 -3.13
C THR A 257 -13.94 4.72 -4.01
N GLY A 258 -14.47 3.62 -3.47
CA GLY A 258 -15.45 2.79 -4.15
C GLY A 258 -16.73 3.57 -4.47
N ARG A 259 -17.38 4.14 -3.44
CA ARG A 259 -18.61 4.94 -3.60
C ARG A 259 -18.67 6.07 -2.59
N MET A 260 -19.15 7.23 -3.02
CA MET A 260 -19.55 8.32 -2.12
C MET A 260 -20.77 9.08 -2.64
N THR A 261 -21.53 9.71 -1.75
CA THR A 261 -22.67 10.55 -2.11
C THR A 261 -22.86 11.67 -1.08
N PRO A 262 -22.99 12.94 -1.49
CA PRO A 262 -22.79 13.45 -2.86
C PRO A 262 -21.34 13.22 -3.35
N ASP A 263 -21.16 13.20 -4.67
CA ASP A 263 -19.85 13.01 -5.32
C ASP A 263 -19.50 14.19 -6.24
N PRO A 264 -19.20 15.38 -5.68
CA PRO A 264 -19.00 16.59 -6.46
C PRO A 264 -17.77 16.54 -7.37
N HIS A 265 -16.81 15.66 -7.08
CA HIS A 265 -15.56 15.50 -7.82
C HIS A 265 -15.50 14.19 -8.63
N PHE A 266 -16.62 13.46 -8.73
CA PHE A 266 -16.72 12.22 -9.51
C PHE A 266 -15.69 11.15 -9.09
N SER A 267 -15.42 11.02 -7.79
CA SER A 267 -14.39 10.15 -7.21
C SER A 267 -14.79 8.68 -7.09
N SER A 268 -16.07 8.34 -7.26
CA SER A 268 -16.59 6.97 -7.11
C SER A 268 -16.15 6.05 -8.25
N LEU A 269 -15.53 4.91 -7.92
CA LEU A 269 -15.19 3.85 -8.89
C LEU A 269 -16.36 2.90 -9.18
N LEU A 270 -17.36 2.86 -8.31
CA LEU A 270 -18.51 1.97 -8.40
C LEU A 270 -19.84 2.76 -8.37
N ASP A 271 -20.86 2.23 -9.05
CA ASP A 271 -22.24 2.74 -9.04
C ASP A 271 -23.16 1.74 -8.33
N ALA A 272 -23.97 0.96 -9.04
CA ALA A 272 -24.71 -0.15 -8.43
C ALA A 272 -23.74 -1.26 -7.96
N GLU A 273 -24.21 -2.15 -7.10
CA GLU A 273 -23.46 -3.34 -6.68
C GLU A 273 -22.94 -4.12 -7.90
N GLY A 274 -21.63 -4.39 -7.94
CA GLY A 274 -20.95 -5.08 -9.03
C GLY A 274 -20.81 -4.28 -10.34
N ARG A 275 -21.08 -2.97 -10.34
CA ARG A 275 -20.94 -2.12 -11.55
C ARG A 275 -19.92 -1.01 -11.33
N LEU A 276 -18.91 -0.99 -12.20
CA LEU A 276 -17.96 0.12 -12.31
C LEU A 276 -18.64 1.37 -12.87
N THR A 277 -18.22 2.53 -12.38
CA THR A 277 -18.44 3.80 -13.09
C THR A 277 -17.50 3.88 -14.31
N GLU A 278 -17.65 4.93 -15.12
CA GLU A 278 -16.67 5.23 -16.17
C GLU A 278 -15.27 5.47 -15.57
N LEU A 279 -15.17 6.15 -14.44
CA LEU A 279 -13.91 6.35 -13.73
C LEU A 279 -13.34 5.02 -13.23
N GLY A 280 -14.18 4.14 -12.68
CA GLY A 280 -13.80 2.79 -12.25
C GLY A 280 -13.18 1.97 -13.36
N GLN A 281 -13.84 1.92 -14.52
CA GLN A 281 -13.32 1.21 -15.68
C GLN A 281 -11.98 1.80 -16.17
N TYR A 282 -11.87 3.13 -16.13
CA TYR A 282 -10.64 3.84 -16.49
C TYR A 282 -9.49 3.48 -15.56
N TYR A 283 -9.67 3.59 -14.24
CA TYR A 283 -8.66 3.29 -13.22
C TYR A 283 -8.05 1.90 -13.39
N LEU A 284 -8.89 0.90 -13.58
CA LEU A 284 -8.46 -0.50 -13.70
C LEU A 284 -7.71 -0.78 -15.00
N SER A 285 -7.95 0.01 -16.05
CA SER A 285 -7.30 -0.11 -17.36
C SER A 285 -5.98 0.66 -17.50
N LEU A 286 -5.63 1.51 -16.53
CA LEU A 286 -4.44 2.35 -16.63
C LEU A 286 -3.16 1.48 -16.67
N PRO A 287 -2.15 1.88 -17.49
CA PRO A 287 -0.85 1.21 -17.52
C PRO A 287 -0.18 1.18 -16.14
N TYR A 288 0.77 0.27 -15.97
CA TYR A 288 1.53 0.12 -14.74
C TYR A 288 2.97 -0.29 -15.01
N SER A 289 3.82 -0.14 -13.99
CA SER A 289 5.20 -0.63 -14.04
C SER A 289 5.23 -2.12 -13.70
N GLU A 290 5.90 -2.91 -14.56
CA GLU A 290 6.19 -4.33 -14.29
C GLU A 290 7.17 -4.51 -13.12
#